data_AF-A0A3C0GIA7-F1
#
_entry.id   AF-A0A3C0GIA7-F1
#
_cell.length_a   1.000
_cell.length_b   1.000
_cell.length_c   1.000
_cell.angle_alpha   90.00
_cell.angle_beta   90.00
_cell.angle_gamma   90.00
#
_symmetry.space_group_name_H-M   'P 1'
#
loop_
_entity.id
_entity.type
_entity.pdbx_description
1 polymer ?
#
loop_
_entity_poly.entity_id
_entity_poly.type
_entity_poly.pdbx_seq_one_letter_code
_entity_poly.pdbx_strand_id
1 'polypeptide(L)'
;MSREINYKCEKTWELFHEGKTKGVFQLESNLGKSWSKKLKPSNIEELAALVALIRPGCLKAISDGKSMTQRYIDRKHGLEEVSYLHDSLKDVLKPTYGVLVYQEQSMRIAQNLAGFDLKEADVLRKAIGKKKADLMAKVKKDFVKGCKKVGTVDEATAEEIFSWIEKSSRYSFKLSHAVAYAMCSYWSAFHKANHTQQFFLSYLYHAGEKQDPHEEIYELVSDAKLFNIETKTPNISNFSEK
;
A
#
# COMPACT_ATOMS: atom_id res chain seq x y z
N MET A 1 -27.62 13.41 0.93
CA MET A 1 -26.55 14.35 0.53
C MET A 1 -25.25 13.57 0.38
N SER A 2 -24.79 13.29 -0.84
CA SER A 2 -23.43 12.80 -1.05
C SER A 2 -22.47 13.94 -0.73
N ARG A 3 -22.01 14.03 0.52
CA ARG A 3 -20.93 14.96 0.87
C ARG A 3 -19.67 14.47 0.14
N GLU A 4 -19.15 15.31 -0.73
CA GLU A 4 -17.93 15.06 -1.50
C GLU A 4 -16.74 14.92 -0.52
N ILE A 5 -15.99 13.82 -0.62
CA ILE A 5 -14.82 13.60 0.22
C ILE A 5 -13.68 14.52 -0.26
N ASN A 6 -13.16 15.35 0.64
CA ASN A 6 -11.99 16.18 0.34
C ASN A 6 -10.69 15.39 0.56
N TYR A 7 -9.98 15.05 -0.52
CA TYR A 7 -8.70 14.34 -0.50
C TYR A 7 -7.48 15.20 -0.09
N LYS A 8 -7.68 16.50 0.16
CA LYS A 8 -6.67 17.43 0.66
C LYS A 8 -6.87 17.81 2.14
N CYS A 9 -7.72 17.07 2.86
CA CYS A 9 -8.02 17.36 4.26
C CYS A 9 -6.81 17.03 5.16
N GLU A 10 -6.11 18.08 5.62
CA GLU A 10 -4.92 17.96 6.48
C GLU A 10 -5.19 17.13 7.74
N LYS A 11 -6.29 17.40 8.43
CA LYS A 11 -6.73 16.66 9.62
C LYS A 11 -6.87 15.14 9.38
N THR A 12 -7.21 14.74 8.16
CA THR A 12 -7.30 13.32 7.78
C THR A 12 -5.91 12.71 7.62
N TRP A 13 -4.99 13.43 6.99
CA TRP A 13 -3.60 12.99 6.82
C TRP A 13 -2.85 12.92 8.15
N GLU A 14 -3.09 13.86 9.06
CA GLU A 14 -2.54 13.88 10.42
C GLU A 14 -2.83 12.59 11.20
N LEU A 15 -4.01 11.99 11.03
CA LEU A 15 -4.34 10.70 11.66
C LEU A 15 -3.33 9.61 11.30
N PHE A 16 -2.94 9.53 10.02
CA PHE A 16 -1.94 8.57 9.57
C PHE A 16 -0.56 8.94 10.09
N HIS A 17 -0.21 10.23 10.11
CA HIS A 17 1.09 10.72 10.56
C HIS A 17 1.32 10.47 12.05
N GLU A 18 0.26 10.54 12.85
CA GLU A 18 0.30 10.27 14.29
C GLU A 18 0.13 8.77 14.62
N GLY A 19 -0.30 7.95 13.64
CA GLY A 19 -0.62 6.54 13.84
C GLY A 19 -1.94 6.31 14.57
N LYS A 20 -2.86 7.28 14.57
CA LYS A 20 -4.19 7.22 15.21
C LYS A 20 -5.20 6.45 14.33
N THR A 21 -4.82 5.27 13.86
CA THR A 21 -5.55 4.52 12.83
C THR A 21 -6.49 3.43 13.37
N LYS A 22 -6.79 3.37 14.68
CA LYS A 22 -7.79 2.41 15.20
C LYS A 22 -9.13 2.59 14.48
N GLY A 23 -9.67 1.50 13.96
CA GLY A 23 -10.89 1.47 13.16
C GLY A 23 -10.78 2.02 11.73
N VAL A 24 -9.58 2.44 11.29
CA VAL A 24 -9.31 2.81 9.90
C VAL A 24 -9.10 1.52 9.10
N PHE A 25 -9.82 1.39 7.98
CA PHE A 25 -9.79 0.21 7.13
C PHE A 25 -8.35 -0.14 6.71
N GLN A 26 -7.99 -1.43 6.78
CA GLN A 26 -6.64 -2.01 6.54
C GLN A 26 -5.52 -1.56 7.51
N LEU A 27 -5.67 -0.46 8.24
CA LEU A 27 -4.58 0.19 8.99
C LEU A 27 -4.81 0.20 10.51
N GLU A 28 -5.84 -0.47 11.01
CA GLU A 28 -6.16 -0.53 12.44
C GLU A 28 -5.16 -1.32 13.29
N SER A 29 -4.44 -2.27 12.69
CA SER A 29 -3.48 -3.13 13.40
C SER A 29 -2.29 -2.32 13.95
N ASN A 30 -1.59 -2.86 14.96
CA ASN A 30 -0.36 -2.25 15.48
C ASN A 30 0.71 -2.05 14.39
N LEU A 31 0.78 -2.98 13.45
CA LEU A 31 1.63 -2.88 12.27
C LEU A 31 1.21 -1.69 11.39
N GLY A 32 -0.09 -1.57 11.11
CA GLY A 32 -0.67 -0.46 10.35
C GLY A 32 -0.41 0.90 11.01
N LYS A 33 -0.66 1.03 12.33
CA LYS A 33 -0.38 2.23 13.12
C LYS A 33 1.10 2.64 13.02
N SER A 34 2.02 1.69 13.26
CA SER A 34 3.46 1.93 13.26
C SER A 34 3.98 2.36 11.88
N TRP A 35 3.60 1.65 10.82
CA TRP A 35 4.08 1.98 9.47
C TRP A 35 3.41 3.22 8.89
N SER A 36 2.15 3.51 9.24
CA SER A 36 1.51 4.80 8.88
C SER A 36 2.29 5.97 9.47
N LYS A 37 2.66 5.89 10.75
CA LYS A 37 3.44 6.91 11.46
C LYS A 37 4.85 7.08 10.89
N LYS A 38 5.51 5.98 10.51
CA LYS A 38 6.83 6.02 9.86
C LYS A 38 6.76 6.60 8.45
N LEU A 39 5.77 6.19 7.66
CA LEU A 39 5.65 6.62 6.27
C LEU A 39 5.17 8.07 6.15
N LYS A 40 4.22 8.49 7.01
CA LYS A 40 3.51 9.76 6.92
C LYS A 40 2.93 10.02 5.52
N PRO A 41 2.00 9.18 5.02
CA PRO A 41 1.45 9.32 3.68
C PRO A 41 0.79 10.70 3.49
N SER A 42 0.99 11.31 2.33
CA SER A 42 0.56 12.67 2.00
C SER A 42 -0.41 12.74 0.82
N ASN A 43 -0.65 11.60 0.16
CA ASN A 43 -1.58 11.44 -0.95
C ASN A 43 -2.05 9.97 -1.04
N ILE A 44 -2.99 9.71 -1.95
CA ILE A 44 -3.60 8.39 -2.12
C ILE A 44 -2.60 7.37 -2.67
N GLU A 45 -1.66 7.80 -3.52
CA GLU A 45 -0.64 6.95 -4.12
C GLU A 45 0.31 6.39 -3.05
N GLU A 46 0.76 7.21 -2.10
CA GLU A 46 1.56 6.78 -0.97
C GLU A 46 0.78 5.91 0.01
N LEU A 47 -0.51 6.20 0.23
CA LEU A 47 -1.37 5.36 1.04
C LEU A 47 -1.60 3.99 0.38
N ALA A 48 -1.72 3.95 -0.94
CA ALA A 48 -1.80 2.73 -1.73
C ALA A 48 -0.50 1.93 -1.65
N ALA A 49 0.66 2.61 -1.70
CA ALA A 49 1.95 1.97 -1.51
C ALA A 49 2.08 1.38 -0.09
N LEU A 50 1.63 2.11 0.94
CA LEU A 50 1.60 1.61 2.31
C LEU A 50 0.82 0.30 2.41
N VAL A 51 -0.44 0.29 1.96
CA VAL A 51 -1.32 -0.88 1.98
C VAL A 51 -0.69 -2.05 1.22
N ALA A 52 -0.05 -1.78 0.07
CA ALA A 52 0.65 -2.79 -0.69
C ALA A 52 1.91 -3.35 0.02
N LEU A 53 2.62 -2.53 0.79
CA LEU A 53 3.91 -2.87 1.40
C LEU A 53 3.81 -3.42 2.83
N ILE A 54 2.73 -3.20 3.57
CA ILE A 54 2.56 -3.72 4.95
C ILE A 54 2.10 -5.19 4.99
N ARG A 55 2.61 -6.01 4.07
CA ARG A 55 2.29 -7.44 3.99
C ARG A 55 3.48 -8.29 4.42
N PRO A 56 3.26 -9.49 5.00
CA PRO A 56 4.34 -10.37 5.46
C PRO A 56 5.41 -10.64 4.39
N GLY A 57 5.02 -10.79 3.11
CA GLY A 57 5.95 -11.01 2.01
C GLY A 57 6.89 -9.83 1.74
N CYS A 58 6.41 -8.59 1.88
CA CYS A 58 7.21 -7.38 1.69
C CYS A 58 8.17 -7.14 2.86
N LEU A 59 7.70 -7.39 4.08
CA LEU A 59 8.49 -7.23 5.30
C LEU A 59 9.64 -8.23 5.37
N LYS A 60 9.44 -9.45 4.82
CA LYS A 60 10.48 -10.50 4.73
C LYS A 60 11.36 -10.38 3.49
N ALA A 61 10.96 -9.59 2.50
CA ALA A 61 11.77 -9.32 1.31
C ALA A 61 12.86 -8.32 1.67
N ILE A 62 13.98 -8.84 2.17
CA ILE A 62 15.14 -8.05 2.60
C ILE A 62 16.18 -8.01 1.48
N SER A 63 16.64 -6.81 1.15
CA SER A 63 17.81 -6.55 0.30
C SER A 63 18.69 -5.55 1.01
N ASP A 64 20.00 -5.84 1.09
CA ASP A 64 21.00 -4.97 1.73
C ASP A 64 20.62 -4.61 3.18
N GLY A 65 20.13 -5.60 3.93
CA GLY A 65 19.73 -5.44 5.34
C GLY A 65 18.40 -4.73 5.58
N LYS A 66 17.70 -4.26 4.54
CA LYS A 66 16.41 -3.56 4.68
C LYS A 66 15.27 -4.29 3.97
N SER A 67 14.10 -4.30 4.59
CA SER A 67 12.87 -4.74 3.92
C SER A 67 12.47 -3.75 2.82
N MET A 68 11.69 -4.21 1.84
CA MET A 68 11.15 -3.31 0.79
C MET A 68 10.31 -2.16 1.38
N THR A 69 9.57 -2.44 2.45
CA THR A 69 8.77 -1.45 3.18
C THR A 69 9.66 -0.37 3.82
N GLN A 70 10.75 -0.77 4.47
CA GLN A 70 11.69 0.17 5.08
C GLN A 70 12.42 0.99 4.01
N ARG A 71 12.85 0.34 2.91
CA ARG A 71 13.49 1.02 1.79
C ARG A 71 12.62 2.11 1.17
N TYR A 72 11.33 1.84 0.96
CA TYR A 72 10.39 2.84 0.45
C TYR A 72 10.32 4.07 1.36
N ILE A 73 10.27 3.85 2.67
CA ILE A 73 10.18 4.93 3.68
C ILE A 73 11.48 5.72 3.76
N ASP A 74 12.62 5.04 3.79
CA ASP A 74 13.93 5.69 3.85
C ASP A 74 14.15 6.58 2.63
N ARG A 75 13.81 6.08 1.44
CA ARG A 75 13.93 6.85 0.20
C ARG A 75 12.96 8.03 0.13
N LYS A 76 11.71 7.84 0.59
CA LYS A 76 10.75 8.94 0.71
C LYS A 76 11.30 10.09 1.58
N HIS A 77 11.91 9.75 2.71
CA HIS A 77 12.42 10.72 3.67
C HIS A 77 13.87 11.17 3.40
N GLY A 78 14.47 10.76 2.28
CA GLY A 78 15.85 11.11 1.92
C GLY A 78 16.93 10.48 2.80
N LEU A 79 16.60 9.45 3.58
CA LEU A 79 17.54 8.67 4.38
C LEU A 79 18.31 7.62 3.56
N GLU A 80 17.81 7.34 2.34
CA GLU A 80 18.47 6.50 1.34
C GLU A 80 18.30 7.16 -0.03
N GLU A 81 19.36 7.18 -0.84
CA GLU A 81 19.29 7.72 -2.20
C GLU A 81 18.41 6.85 -3.11
N VAL A 82 17.60 7.51 -3.96
CA VAL A 82 16.82 6.82 -4.97
C VAL A 82 17.72 6.46 -6.15
N SER A 83 18.07 5.17 -6.23
CA SER A 83 18.81 4.60 -7.36
C SER A 83 17.93 3.74 -8.27
N TYR A 84 18.33 3.64 -9.54
CA TYR A 84 17.69 2.84 -10.58
C TYR A 84 18.73 1.94 -11.26
N LEU A 85 18.32 0.75 -11.71
CA LEU A 85 19.19 -0.13 -12.51
C LEU A 85 19.54 0.51 -13.88
N HIS A 86 18.63 1.35 -14.39
CA HIS A 86 18.82 2.09 -15.64
C HIS A 86 17.89 3.31 -15.66
N ASP A 87 18.30 4.39 -16.33
CA ASP A 87 17.55 5.65 -16.39
C ASP A 87 16.15 5.52 -16.99
N SER A 88 15.98 4.57 -17.93
CA SER A 88 14.69 4.25 -18.55
C SER A 88 13.62 3.75 -17.56
N LEU A 89 14.01 3.36 -16.35
CA LEU A 89 13.09 2.94 -15.30
C LEU A 89 12.54 4.10 -14.46
N LYS A 90 13.18 5.28 -14.55
CA LYS A 90 12.90 6.43 -13.69
C LYS A 90 11.44 6.84 -13.73
N ASP A 91 10.86 6.99 -14.92
CA ASP A 91 9.47 7.45 -15.05
C ASP A 91 8.46 6.46 -14.46
N VAL A 92 8.73 5.16 -14.57
CA VAL A 92 7.82 4.12 -14.05
C VAL A 92 7.91 3.98 -12.53
N LEU A 93 9.11 4.20 -11.97
CA LEU A 93 9.40 3.94 -10.56
C LEU A 93 9.46 5.20 -9.69
N LYS A 94 9.49 6.39 -10.29
CA LYS A 94 9.52 7.67 -9.57
C LYS A 94 8.36 7.81 -8.57
N PRO A 95 7.10 7.46 -8.91
CA PRO A 95 5.99 7.53 -7.93
C PRO A 95 6.16 6.61 -6.71
N THR A 96 7.05 5.62 -6.80
CA THR A 96 7.32 4.66 -5.72
C THR A 96 8.76 4.74 -5.22
N TYR A 97 9.42 5.88 -5.39
CA TYR A 97 10.76 6.12 -4.89
C TYR A 97 11.79 5.07 -5.36
N GLY A 98 11.67 4.62 -6.61
CA GLY A 98 12.55 3.61 -7.18
C GLY A 98 12.26 2.17 -6.76
N VAL A 99 11.22 1.92 -5.96
CA VAL A 99 10.84 0.57 -5.48
C VAL A 99 9.80 -0.04 -6.42
N LEU A 100 9.98 -1.28 -6.86
CA LEU A 100 9.02 -2.00 -7.69
C LEU A 100 7.90 -2.60 -6.82
N VAL A 101 6.80 -1.88 -6.66
CA VAL A 101 5.70 -2.29 -5.78
C VAL A 101 4.60 -3.02 -6.56
N TYR A 102 4.32 -2.57 -7.78
CA TYR A 102 3.11 -2.96 -8.51
C TYR A 102 3.38 -3.85 -9.72
N GLN A 103 2.44 -4.75 -10.03
CA GLN A 103 2.48 -5.59 -11.22
C GLN A 103 2.41 -4.74 -12.50
N GLU A 104 1.64 -3.66 -12.47
CA GLU A 104 1.47 -2.70 -13.55
C GLU A 104 2.78 -1.94 -13.85
N GLN A 105 3.68 -1.77 -12.87
CA GLN A 105 5.02 -1.22 -13.13
C GLN A 105 5.86 -2.20 -13.95
N SER A 106 5.87 -3.49 -13.60
CA SER A 106 6.56 -4.52 -14.39
C SER A 106 6.03 -4.61 -15.82
N MET A 107 4.70 -4.48 -15.98
CA MET A 107 4.08 -4.39 -17.31
C MET A 107 4.63 -3.19 -18.08
N ARG A 108 4.61 -2.00 -17.49
CA ARG A 108 5.08 -0.78 -18.17
C ARG A 108 6.57 -0.83 -18.51
N ILE A 109 7.40 -1.41 -17.64
CA ILE A 109 8.83 -1.65 -17.93
C ILE A 109 8.98 -2.55 -19.15
N ALA A 110 8.21 -3.65 -19.24
CA ALA A 110 8.26 -4.54 -20.40
C ALA A 110 7.78 -3.87 -21.70
N GLN A 111 6.76 -3.01 -21.64
CA GLN A 111 6.34 -2.24 -22.81
C GLN A 111 7.44 -1.27 -23.25
N ASN A 112 8.02 -0.52 -22.31
CA ASN A 112 9.02 0.50 -22.61
C ASN A 112 10.34 -0.09 -23.12
N LEU A 113 10.83 -1.19 -22.52
CA LEU A 113 12.16 -1.74 -22.83
C LEU A 113 12.12 -2.84 -23.87
N ALA A 114 11.13 -3.72 -23.80
CA ALA A 114 11.04 -4.88 -24.68
C ALA A 114 10.05 -4.69 -25.84
N GLY A 115 9.33 -3.57 -25.88
CA GLY A 115 8.33 -3.29 -26.91
C GLY A 115 7.10 -4.19 -26.80
N PHE A 116 6.81 -4.74 -25.62
CA PHE A 116 5.65 -5.60 -25.41
C PHE A 116 4.35 -4.86 -25.71
N ASP A 117 3.42 -5.53 -26.38
CA ASP A 117 2.04 -5.09 -26.47
C ASP A 117 1.29 -5.32 -25.13
N LEU A 118 0.03 -4.90 -25.06
CA LEU A 118 -0.79 -5.07 -23.85
C LEU A 118 -1.04 -6.54 -23.50
N LYS A 119 -1.11 -7.42 -24.48
CA LYS A 119 -1.35 -8.85 -24.29
C LYS A 119 -0.10 -9.53 -23.74
N GLU A 120 1.07 -9.23 -24.30
CA GLU A 120 2.37 -9.72 -23.84
C GLU A 120 2.66 -9.23 -22.41
N ALA A 121 2.38 -7.95 -22.13
CA ALA A 121 2.49 -7.39 -20.79
C ALA A 121 1.55 -8.09 -19.79
N ASP A 122 0.30 -8.42 -20.18
CA ASP A 122 -0.60 -9.19 -19.31
C ASP A 122 -0.13 -10.65 -19.10
N VAL A 123 0.56 -11.24 -20.08
CA VAL A 123 1.20 -12.56 -19.89
C VAL A 123 2.29 -12.47 -18.82
N LEU A 124 3.14 -11.43 -18.83
CA LEU A 124 4.10 -11.16 -17.76
C LEU A 124 3.39 -11.01 -16.40
N ARG A 125 2.33 -10.19 -16.35
CA ARG A 125 1.53 -9.97 -15.13
C ARG A 125 0.98 -11.29 -14.57
N LYS A 126 0.47 -12.16 -15.44
CA LYS A 126 -0.02 -13.50 -15.07
C LYS A 126 1.10 -14.41 -14.58
N ALA A 127 2.27 -14.37 -15.21
CA ALA A 127 3.45 -15.13 -14.80
C ALA A 127 3.89 -14.73 -13.38
N ILE A 128 3.99 -13.43 -13.11
CA ILE A 128 4.31 -12.86 -11.79
C ILE A 128 3.24 -13.28 -10.77
N GLY A 129 1.95 -13.06 -11.06
CA GLY A 129 0.87 -13.29 -10.12
C GLY A 129 0.63 -14.77 -9.78
N LYS A 130 0.85 -15.69 -10.74
CA LYS A 130 0.66 -17.14 -10.54
C LYS A 130 1.95 -17.90 -10.20
N LYS A 131 3.11 -17.23 -10.19
CA LYS A 131 4.42 -17.83 -9.91
C LYS A 131 4.73 -19.06 -10.79
N LYS A 132 4.37 -18.99 -12.08
CA LYS A 132 4.57 -20.10 -13.03
C LYS A 132 5.97 -20.03 -13.65
N ALA A 133 6.88 -20.91 -13.22
CA ALA A 133 8.27 -20.94 -13.67
C ALA A 133 8.40 -21.06 -15.21
N ASP A 134 7.68 -21.99 -15.83
CA ASP A 134 7.76 -22.19 -17.29
C ASP A 134 7.32 -20.96 -18.08
N LEU A 135 6.27 -20.29 -17.60
CA LEU A 135 5.78 -19.08 -18.22
C LEU A 135 6.77 -17.93 -18.02
N MET A 136 7.36 -17.82 -16.82
CA MET A 136 8.37 -16.81 -16.52
C MET A 136 9.61 -16.97 -17.41
N ALA A 137 10.09 -18.21 -17.59
CA ALA A 137 11.24 -18.50 -18.44
C ALA A 137 10.97 -18.15 -19.91
N LYS A 138 9.75 -18.42 -20.42
CA LYS A 138 9.34 -17.99 -21.76
C LYS A 138 9.35 -16.48 -21.87
N VAL A 139 8.68 -15.79 -20.94
CA VAL A 139 8.60 -14.32 -20.93
C VAL A 139 9.97 -13.67 -20.78
N LYS A 140 10.91 -14.28 -20.05
CA LYS A 140 12.30 -13.82 -19.97
C LYS A 140 12.95 -13.77 -21.35
N LYS A 141 12.85 -14.86 -22.11
CA LYS A 141 13.41 -14.95 -23.47
C LYS A 141 12.80 -13.88 -24.39
N ASP A 142 11.49 -13.72 -24.33
CA ASP A 142 10.77 -12.73 -25.13
C ASP A 142 11.17 -11.30 -24.73
N PHE A 143 11.33 -11.03 -23.43
CA PHE A 143 11.75 -9.72 -22.90
C PHE A 143 13.17 -9.36 -23.35
N VAL A 144 14.15 -10.26 -23.19
CA VAL A 144 15.54 -10.00 -23.59
C VAL A 144 15.66 -9.81 -25.10
N LYS A 145 14.96 -10.64 -25.89
CA LYS A 145 14.88 -10.48 -27.35
C LYS A 145 14.25 -9.14 -27.74
N GLY A 146 13.20 -8.73 -27.05
CA GLY A 146 12.56 -7.44 -27.22
C GLY A 146 13.51 -6.28 -26.92
N CYS A 147 14.22 -6.33 -25.78
CA CYS A 147 15.20 -5.31 -25.38
C CYS A 147 16.31 -5.17 -26.43
N LYS A 148 16.83 -6.29 -26.94
CA LYS A 148 17.82 -6.29 -28.02
C LYS A 148 17.31 -5.62 -29.31
N LYS A 149 16.01 -5.74 -29.58
CA LYS A 149 15.38 -5.16 -30.78
C LYS A 149 15.08 -3.66 -30.62
N VAL A 150 14.68 -3.23 -29.42
CA VAL A 150 14.40 -1.83 -29.08
C VAL A 150 15.71 -1.05 -28.90
N GLY A 151 16.72 -1.66 -28.27
CA GLY A 151 18.06 -1.10 -28.12
C GLY A 151 18.23 -0.08 -26.99
N THR A 152 17.26 0.07 -26.07
CA THR A 152 17.36 1.01 -24.94
C THR A 152 18.34 0.57 -23.86
N VAL A 153 18.56 -0.75 -23.71
CA VAL A 153 19.46 -1.34 -22.72
C VAL A 153 20.27 -2.45 -23.37
N ASP A 154 21.46 -2.72 -22.86
CA ASP A 154 22.24 -3.89 -23.27
C ASP A 154 21.66 -5.20 -22.71
N GLU A 155 22.17 -6.33 -23.21
CA GLU A 155 21.67 -7.65 -22.84
C GLU A 155 21.86 -7.94 -21.33
N ALA A 156 23.00 -7.55 -20.76
CA ALA A 156 23.30 -7.74 -19.34
C ALA A 156 22.32 -6.97 -18.43
N THR A 157 22.08 -5.70 -18.74
CA THR A 157 21.12 -4.84 -18.03
C THR A 157 19.70 -5.37 -18.20
N ALA A 158 19.31 -5.84 -19.40
CA ALA A 158 18.01 -6.45 -19.63
C ALA A 158 17.80 -7.70 -18.74
N GLU A 159 18.81 -8.56 -18.65
CA GLU A 159 18.74 -9.76 -17.80
C GLU A 159 18.65 -9.41 -16.31
N GLU A 160 19.40 -8.40 -15.85
CA GLU A 160 19.36 -7.92 -14.47
C GLU A 160 17.97 -7.35 -14.13
N ILE A 161 17.43 -6.47 -14.98
CA ILE A 161 16.08 -5.90 -14.82
C ILE A 161 15.03 -7.01 -14.78
N PHE A 162 15.13 -8.00 -15.66
CA PHE A 162 14.17 -9.11 -15.66
C PHE A 162 14.29 -9.96 -14.39
N SER A 163 15.51 -10.27 -13.94
CA SER A 163 15.73 -11.01 -12.68
C SER A 163 15.12 -10.26 -11.50
N TRP A 164 15.25 -8.94 -11.49
CA TRP A 164 14.64 -8.09 -10.47
C TRP A 164 13.10 -8.11 -10.53
N ILE A 165 12.50 -8.03 -11.72
CA ILE A 165 11.05 -8.21 -11.93
C ILE A 165 10.60 -9.59 -11.43
N GLU A 166 11.33 -10.65 -11.74
CA GLU A 166 11.00 -12.00 -11.30
C GLU A 166 11.02 -12.13 -9.77
N LYS A 167 12.06 -11.58 -9.11
CA LYS A 167 12.14 -11.54 -7.64
C LYS A 167 10.96 -10.79 -7.03
N SER A 168 10.45 -9.75 -7.70
CA SER A 168 9.27 -9.00 -7.25
C SER A 168 7.98 -9.82 -7.19
N SER A 169 7.89 -10.95 -7.89
CA SER A 169 6.72 -11.84 -7.84
C SER A 169 6.36 -12.35 -6.43
N ARG A 170 7.32 -12.31 -5.50
CA ARG A 170 7.09 -12.69 -4.10
C ARG A 170 6.28 -11.67 -3.32
N TYR A 171 6.31 -10.41 -3.74
CA TYR A 171 5.75 -9.28 -2.98
C TYR A 171 4.97 -8.26 -3.81
N SER A 172 4.99 -8.29 -5.14
CA SER A 172 4.26 -7.34 -5.98
C SER A 172 2.75 -7.36 -5.72
N PHE A 173 2.09 -6.23 -5.99
CA PHE A 173 0.66 -6.05 -5.78
C PHE A 173 -0.03 -5.45 -7.00
N LYS A 174 -1.35 -5.58 -7.08
CA LYS A 174 -2.13 -4.92 -8.14
C LYS A 174 -2.38 -3.47 -7.74
N LEU A 175 -1.92 -2.51 -8.54
CA LEU A 175 -2.07 -1.08 -8.29
C LEU A 175 -3.54 -0.68 -8.15
N SER A 176 -4.39 -1.11 -9.08
CA SER A 176 -5.83 -0.83 -9.06
C SER A 176 -6.50 -1.23 -7.73
N HIS A 177 -6.14 -2.40 -7.21
CA HIS A 177 -6.66 -2.90 -5.94
C HIS A 177 -6.09 -2.13 -4.74
N ALA A 178 -4.80 -1.79 -4.77
CA ALA A 178 -4.19 -0.96 -3.73
C ALA A 178 -4.83 0.43 -3.67
N VAL A 179 -5.08 1.07 -4.81
CA VAL A 179 -5.73 2.39 -4.86
C VAL A 179 -7.15 2.31 -4.31
N ALA A 180 -7.94 1.31 -4.72
CA ALA A 180 -9.29 1.13 -4.19
C ALA A 180 -9.28 0.95 -2.65
N TYR A 181 -8.34 0.17 -2.12
CA TYR A 181 -8.23 -0.05 -0.68
C TYR A 181 -7.76 1.21 0.05
N ALA A 182 -6.79 1.94 -0.52
CA ALA A 182 -6.34 3.22 0.00
C ALA A 182 -7.47 4.26 0.05
N MET A 183 -8.37 4.27 -0.94
CA MET A 183 -9.55 5.14 -0.91
C MET A 183 -10.47 4.76 0.26
N CYS A 184 -10.74 3.47 0.50
CA CYS A 184 -11.52 3.04 1.67
C CYS A 184 -10.81 3.39 3.01
N SER A 185 -9.49 3.23 3.08
CA SER A 185 -8.69 3.67 4.23
C SER A 185 -8.79 5.18 4.44
N TYR A 186 -8.70 5.97 3.37
CA TYR A 186 -8.85 7.42 3.45
C TYR A 186 -10.26 7.83 3.87
N TRP A 187 -11.31 7.19 3.35
CA TRP A 187 -12.69 7.48 3.72
C TRP A 187 -12.97 7.19 5.19
N SER A 188 -12.53 6.05 5.70
CA SER A 188 -12.65 5.71 7.12
C SER A 188 -11.89 6.71 8.01
N ALA A 189 -10.66 7.08 7.64
CA ALA A 189 -9.90 8.12 8.33
C ALA A 189 -10.58 9.50 8.24
N PHE A 190 -11.16 9.86 7.09
CA PHE A 190 -11.84 11.13 6.88
C PHE A 190 -13.04 11.26 7.81
N HIS A 191 -13.85 10.20 7.95
CA HIS A 191 -14.95 10.18 8.91
C HIS A 191 -14.46 10.22 10.35
N LYS A 192 -13.37 9.52 10.68
CA LYS A 192 -12.77 9.61 12.01
C LYS A 192 -12.27 11.02 12.34
N ALA A 193 -11.67 11.73 11.38
CA ALA A 193 -11.15 13.08 11.56
C ALA A 193 -12.25 14.15 11.61
N ASN A 194 -13.28 14.04 10.77
CA ASN A 194 -14.25 15.12 10.51
C ASN A 194 -15.63 14.87 11.12
N HIS A 195 -15.94 13.61 11.44
CA HIS A 195 -17.19 13.16 12.06
C HIS A 195 -16.87 12.26 13.25
N THR A 196 -15.94 12.72 14.10
CA THR A 196 -15.26 11.90 15.11
C THR A 196 -16.23 11.21 16.05
N GLN A 197 -17.18 11.94 16.65
CA GLN A 197 -18.18 11.33 17.55
C GLN A 197 -19.03 10.29 16.83
N GLN A 198 -19.52 10.58 15.62
CA GLN A 198 -20.34 9.65 14.84
C GLN A 198 -19.54 8.40 14.44
N PHE A 199 -18.26 8.57 14.10
CA PHE A 199 -17.36 7.47 13.80
C PHE A 199 -17.20 6.52 15.00
N PHE A 200 -16.83 7.05 16.18
CA PHE A 200 -16.65 6.23 17.38
C PHE A 200 -17.96 5.58 17.82
N LEU A 201 -19.09 6.30 17.76
CA LEU A 201 -20.40 5.76 18.09
C LEU A 201 -20.78 4.61 17.14
N SER A 202 -20.69 4.82 15.82
CA SER A 202 -20.97 3.79 14.82
C SER A 202 -20.07 2.58 15.01
N TYR A 203 -18.77 2.80 15.26
CA TYR A 203 -17.84 1.70 15.54
C TYR A 203 -18.27 0.92 16.79
N LEU A 204 -18.57 1.61 17.89
CA LEU A 204 -18.99 0.99 19.15
C LEU A 204 -20.27 0.14 18.97
N TYR A 205 -21.23 0.62 18.18
CA TYR A 205 -22.46 -0.13 17.88
C TYR A 205 -22.20 -1.48 17.20
N HIS A 206 -21.17 -1.56 16.35
CA HIS A 206 -20.78 -2.75 15.58
C HIS A 206 -19.59 -3.51 16.18
N ALA A 207 -18.98 -3.04 17.27
CA ALA A 207 -17.83 -3.69 17.90
C ALA A 207 -18.14 -5.13 18.36
N GLY A 208 -19.42 -5.44 18.63
CA GLY A 208 -19.92 -6.79 18.94
C GLY A 208 -19.73 -7.83 17.82
N GLU A 209 -19.48 -7.39 16.58
CA GLU A 209 -19.29 -8.27 15.42
C GLU A 209 -17.81 -8.68 15.22
N LYS A 210 -16.89 -8.14 16.03
CA LYS A 210 -15.46 -8.44 15.96
C LYS A 210 -15.15 -9.75 16.69
N GLN A 211 -13.98 -10.33 16.39
CA GLN A 211 -13.57 -11.63 16.94
C GLN A 211 -13.46 -11.62 18.47
N ASP A 212 -12.92 -10.54 19.05
CA ASP A 212 -12.94 -10.27 20.49
C ASP A 212 -13.62 -8.93 20.76
N PRO A 213 -14.93 -8.91 21.02
CA PRO A 213 -15.67 -7.67 21.28
C PRO A 213 -15.18 -6.93 22.52
N HIS A 214 -14.72 -7.62 23.56
CA HIS A 214 -14.34 -6.98 24.83
C HIS A 214 -13.02 -6.22 24.68
N GLU A 215 -12.01 -6.84 24.08
CA GLU A 215 -10.75 -6.19 23.74
C GLU A 215 -10.99 -5.03 22.78
N GLU A 216 -11.83 -5.24 21.76
CA GLU A 216 -12.13 -4.23 20.76
C GLU A 216 -12.77 -2.97 21.37
N ILE A 217 -13.77 -3.15 22.23
CA ILE A 217 -14.44 -2.03 22.93
C ILE A 217 -13.44 -1.31 23.84
N TYR A 218 -12.59 -2.04 24.57
CA TYR A 218 -11.58 -1.45 25.44
C TYR A 218 -10.59 -0.57 24.64
N GLU A 219 -10.05 -1.10 23.53
CA GLU A 219 -9.16 -0.35 22.67
C GLU A 219 -9.84 0.88 22.05
N LEU A 220 -11.10 0.75 21.62
CA LEU A 220 -11.87 1.84 21.04
C LEU A 220 -12.13 2.96 22.06
N VAL A 221 -12.51 2.61 23.29
CA VAL A 221 -12.71 3.57 24.39
C VAL A 221 -11.39 4.27 24.74
N SER A 222 -10.28 3.55 24.75
CA SER A 222 -8.95 4.14 24.96
C SER A 222 -8.58 5.11 23.83
N ASP A 223 -8.82 4.73 22.58
CA ASP A 223 -8.55 5.57 21.41
C ASP A 223 -9.44 6.83 21.40
N ALA A 224 -10.71 6.73 21.80
CA ALA A 224 -11.64 7.87 21.89
C ALA A 224 -11.13 8.99 22.81
N LYS A 225 -10.40 8.64 23.88
CA LYS A 225 -9.78 9.63 24.80
C LYS A 225 -8.74 10.49 24.10
N LEU A 226 -8.03 9.95 23.10
CA LEU A 226 -7.07 10.71 22.28
C LEU A 226 -7.74 11.81 21.43
N PHE A 227 -9.06 11.77 21.32
CA PHE A 227 -9.90 12.74 20.61
C PHE A 227 -10.75 13.60 21.55
N ASN A 228 -10.46 13.58 22.85
CA ASN A 228 -11.23 14.29 23.88
C ASN A 228 -12.72 13.90 23.89
N ILE A 229 -13.04 12.65 23.57
CA ILE A 229 -14.41 12.11 23.66
C ILE A 229 -14.59 11.47 25.04
N GLU A 230 -15.55 11.98 25.81
CA GLU A 230 -15.98 11.36 27.05
C GLU A 230 -16.82 10.11 26.76
N THR A 231 -16.41 8.97 27.32
CA THR A 231 -17.14 7.70 27.22
C THR A 231 -17.82 7.38 28.54
N LYS A 232 -19.15 7.24 28.53
CA LYS A 232 -19.93 6.88 29.71
C LYS A 232 -20.07 5.37 29.84
N THR A 233 -20.14 4.88 31.07
CA THR A 233 -20.47 3.48 31.34
C THR A 233 -21.96 3.21 31.10
N PRO A 234 -22.35 1.96 30.81
CA PRO A 234 -23.76 1.60 30.69
C PRO A 234 -24.54 2.00 31.96
N ASN A 235 -25.70 2.63 31.77
CA ASN A 235 -26.60 3.04 32.85
C ASN A 235 -28.04 2.61 32.50
N ILE A 236 -28.65 1.82 33.39
CA ILE A 236 -30.01 1.29 33.22
C ILE A 236 -31.04 2.39 33.01
N SER A 237 -30.88 3.53 33.67
CA SER A 237 -31.81 4.66 33.56
C SER A 237 -31.77 5.37 32.20
N ASN A 238 -30.71 5.17 31.41
CA ASN A 238 -30.52 5.77 30.09
C ASN A 238 -30.38 4.71 29.00
N PHE A 239 -31.03 3.56 29.17
CA PHE A 239 -31.03 2.48 28.19
C PHE A 239 -31.83 2.89 26.95
N SER A 240 -31.22 2.85 25.76
CA SER A 240 -31.93 2.94 24.48
C SER A 240 -31.87 1.60 23.77
N GLU A 241 -33.01 1.10 23.29
CA GLU A 241 -33.02 0.03 22.30
C GLU A 241 -32.36 0.56 21.01
N LYS A 242 -31.52 -0.27 20.38
CA LYS A 242 -30.72 0.12 19.22
C LYS A 242 -31.58 0.57 18.04
#